data_AF-A0A928IRG7-F1
#
_entry.id   AF-A0A928IRG7-F1
#
_cell.length_a   1.000
_cell.length_b   1.000
_cell.length_c   1.000
_cell.angle_alpha   90.00
_cell.angle_beta   90.00
_cell.angle_gamma   90.00
#
_symmetry.space_group_name_H-M   'P 1'
#
loop_
_entity.id
_entity.type
_entity.pdbx_description
1 polymer ?
#
loop_
_entity_poly.entity_id
_entity_poly.type
_entity_poly.pdbx_seq_one_letter_code
_entity_poly.pdbx_strand_id
1 'polypeptide(L)'
;MNKKRLDIIKEFLRYAVVGGIAFVVDFGVFALFRELVFASDGSAALVVSTAAGFMAGLAVNYVLSMAVVFRSDSQQKKGKTKKAFFVFAAVGVVGLVLTELLQFLGEGIVGDGLGELGKYAVKLCVTGIVLVWNYAGRKIFVFKGE
;
A
#
# COMPACT_ATOMS: atom_id res chain seq x y z
N MET A 1 -8.07 -12.00 26.16
CA MET A 1 -7.73 -11.87 24.72
C MET A 1 -6.67 -12.91 24.37
N ASN A 2 -6.93 -13.78 23.38
CA ASN A 2 -6.05 -14.91 23.05
C ASN A 2 -4.68 -14.41 22.53
N LYS A 3 -3.54 -14.99 22.98
CA LYS A 3 -2.18 -14.57 22.58
C LYS A 3 -2.03 -14.39 21.06
N LYS A 4 -2.58 -15.33 20.29
CA LYS A 4 -2.60 -15.32 18.82
C LYS A 4 -3.24 -14.05 18.21
N ARG A 5 -4.29 -13.49 18.83
CA ARG A 5 -4.92 -12.23 18.35
C ARG A 5 -4.02 -11.02 18.59
N LEU A 6 -3.34 -10.98 19.73
CA LEU A 6 -2.42 -9.91 20.07
C LEU A 6 -1.23 -9.87 19.09
N ASP A 7 -0.72 -11.04 18.69
CA ASP A 7 0.38 -11.13 17.73
C ASP A 7 -0.03 -10.63 16.34
N ILE A 8 -1.24 -10.97 15.88
CA ILE A 8 -1.77 -10.47 14.60
C ILE A 8 -1.94 -8.94 14.62
N ILE A 9 -2.43 -8.37 15.73
CA ILE A 9 -2.58 -6.92 15.87
C ILE A 9 -1.21 -6.23 15.86
N LYS A 10 -0.22 -6.76 16.60
CA LYS A 10 1.15 -6.21 16.61
C LYS A 10 1.79 -6.27 15.22
N GLU A 11 1.58 -7.38 14.49
CA GLU A 11 2.05 -7.53 13.12
C GLU A 11 1.38 -6.51 12.18
N PHE A 12 0.06 -6.34 12.28
CA PHE A 12 -0.67 -5.32 11.52
C PHE A 12 -0.20 -3.90 11.82
N LEU A 13 0.05 -3.55 13.09
CA LEU A 13 0.56 -2.22 13.47
C LEU A 13 1.95 -1.96 12.88
N ARG A 14 2.85 -2.95 12.92
CA ARG A 14 4.16 -2.84 12.24
C ARG A 14 3.99 -2.66 10.73
N TYR A 15 3.04 -3.39 10.15
CA TYR A 15 2.73 -3.28 8.73
C TYR A 15 2.20 -1.89 8.37
N ALA A 16 1.33 -1.30 9.20
CA ALA A 16 0.83 0.05 9.00
C ALA A 16 1.97 1.10 9.04
N VAL A 17 2.90 0.96 9.99
CA VAL A 17 4.09 1.84 10.07
C VAL A 17 4.97 1.69 8.84
N VAL A 18 5.28 0.45 8.43
CA VAL A 18 6.07 0.17 7.21
C VAL A 18 5.36 0.70 5.97
N GLY A 19 4.03 0.56 5.89
CA GLY A 19 3.20 1.10 4.83
C GLY A 19 3.28 2.63 4.76
N GLY A 20 3.25 3.30 5.91
CA GLY A 20 3.44 4.76 6.00
C GLY A 20 4.82 5.20 5.50
N ILE A 21 5.90 4.50 5.88
CA ILE A 21 7.25 4.78 5.38
C ILE A 21 7.33 4.60 3.86
N ALA A 22 6.75 3.51 3.35
CA ALA A 22 6.71 3.26 1.92
C ALA A 22 5.94 4.35 1.16
N PHE A 23 4.85 4.85 1.73
CA PHE A 23 4.09 5.97 1.16
C PHE A 23 4.92 7.26 1.09
N VAL A 24 5.70 7.56 2.14
CA VAL A 24 6.62 8.72 2.13
C VAL A 24 7.67 8.57 1.02
N VAL A 25 8.21 7.36 0.82
CA VAL A 25 9.17 7.10 -0.27
C VAL A 25 8.51 7.25 -1.64
N ASP A 26 7.31 6.69 -1.82
CA ASP A 26 6.52 6.84 -3.05
C ASP A 26 6.35 8.32 -3.40
N PHE A 27 5.79 9.09 -2.48
CA PHE A 27 5.55 10.52 -2.66
C PHE A 27 6.85 11.30 -2.90
N GLY A 28 7.93 10.97 -2.17
CA GLY A 28 9.24 11.61 -2.34
C GLY A 28 9.84 11.33 -3.72
N VAL A 29 9.80 10.09 -4.19
CA VAL A 29 10.31 9.73 -5.52
C VAL A 29 9.45 10.34 -6.62
N PHE A 30 8.12 10.34 -6.46
CA PHE A 30 7.21 11.04 -7.35
C PHE A 30 7.56 12.53 -7.46
N ALA A 31 7.73 13.22 -6.34
CA ALA A 31 8.06 14.64 -6.30
C ALA A 31 9.42 14.93 -6.96
N LEU A 32 10.44 14.13 -6.64
CA LEU A 32 11.77 14.27 -7.24
C LEU A 32 11.77 14.05 -8.75
N PHE A 33 11.05 13.03 -9.25
CA PHE A 33 10.93 12.80 -10.69
C PHE A 33 10.20 13.94 -11.39
N ARG A 34 9.14 14.46 -10.76
CA ARG A 34 8.38 15.58 -11.30
C ARG A 34 9.23 16.85 -11.40
N GLU A 35 10.02 17.15 -10.36
CA GLU A 35 10.80 18.39 -10.28
C GLU A 35 12.14 18.31 -11.02
N LEU A 36 12.88 17.20 -10.92
CA LEU A 36 14.26 17.10 -11.42
C LEU A 36 14.38 16.52 -12.83
N VAL A 37 13.48 15.61 -13.22
CA VAL A 37 13.63 14.85 -14.48
C VAL A 37 12.81 15.47 -15.60
N PHE A 38 11.58 15.91 -15.31
CA PHE A 38 10.67 16.37 -16.36
C PHE A 38 10.52 17.90 -16.43
N ALA A 39 10.75 18.64 -15.34
CA ALA A 39 10.73 20.11 -15.25
C ALA A 39 9.56 20.84 -15.98
N SER A 40 8.50 20.15 -16.39
CA SER A 40 7.46 20.66 -17.30
C SER A 40 6.17 19.83 -17.25
N ASP A 41 5.04 20.53 -17.39
CA ASP A 41 3.65 20.04 -17.38
C ASP A 41 3.29 19.20 -18.61
N GLY A 42 3.59 17.91 -18.55
CA GLY A 42 3.12 16.92 -19.51
C GLY A 42 2.39 15.76 -18.85
N SER A 43 1.26 15.33 -19.42
CA SER A 43 0.51 14.15 -18.94
C SER A 43 1.38 12.89 -18.86
N ALA A 44 2.38 12.77 -19.75
CA ALA A 44 3.35 11.68 -19.72
C ALA A 44 4.30 11.75 -18.49
N ALA A 45 4.72 12.95 -18.09
CA ALA A 45 5.59 13.15 -16.92
C ALA A 45 4.87 12.74 -15.63
N LEU A 46 3.57 13.04 -15.52
CA LEU A 46 2.74 12.61 -14.39
C LEU A 46 2.67 11.09 -14.30
N VAL A 47 2.37 10.41 -15.40
CA VAL A 47 2.25 8.94 -15.43
C VAL A 47 3.58 8.27 -15.07
N VAL A 48 4.70 8.74 -15.64
CA VAL A 48 6.03 8.16 -15.38
C VAL A 48 6.46 8.42 -13.94
N SER A 49 6.24 9.63 -13.42
CA SER A 49 6.60 9.96 -12.03
C SER A 49 5.78 9.15 -11.04
N THR A 50 4.47 8.97 -11.29
CA THR A 50 3.58 8.15 -10.45
C THR A 50 4.00 6.68 -10.48
N ALA A 51 4.35 6.15 -11.66
CA ALA A 51 4.84 4.79 -11.78
C ALA A 51 6.18 4.59 -11.05
N ALA A 52 7.10 5.56 -11.15
CA ALA A 52 8.39 5.51 -10.47
C ALA A 52 8.23 5.55 -8.94
N GLY A 53 7.40 6.46 -8.44
CA GLY A 53 7.04 6.54 -7.02
C GLY A 53 6.44 5.23 -6.52
N PHE A 54 5.40 4.73 -7.20
CA PHE A 54 4.73 3.49 -6.82
C PHE A 54 5.69 2.30 -6.80
N MET A 55 6.57 2.16 -7.79
CA MET A 55 7.57 1.09 -7.82
C MET A 55 8.56 1.19 -6.65
N ALA A 56 9.06 2.40 -6.36
CA ALA A 56 9.98 2.62 -5.26
C ALA A 56 9.31 2.34 -3.91
N GLY A 57 8.11 2.88 -3.69
CA GLY A 57 7.31 2.62 -2.51
C GLY A 57 7.00 1.14 -2.34
N LEU A 58 6.61 0.44 -3.41
CA LEU A 58 6.34 -1.00 -3.40
C LEU A 58 7.58 -1.81 -3.02
N ALA A 59 8.75 -1.48 -3.59
CA ALA A 59 10.01 -2.15 -3.28
C ALA A 59 10.42 -1.95 -1.82
N VAL A 60 10.36 -0.71 -1.33
CA VAL A 60 10.62 -0.37 0.08
C VAL A 60 9.65 -1.11 1.00
N ASN A 61 8.35 -1.11 0.66
CA ASN A 61 7.34 -1.82 1.44
C ASN A 61 7.63 -3.31 1.51
N TYR A 62 8.06 -3.93 0.41
CA TYR A 62 8.42 -5.34 0.37
C TYR A 62 9.61 -5.67 1.28
N VAL A 63 10.70 -4.90 1.14
CA VAL A 63 11.93 -5.11 1.91
C VAL A 63 11.68 -4.89 3.40
N LEU A 64 11.02 -3.81 3.79
CA LEU A 64 10.69 -3.54 5.19
C LEU A 64 9.63 -4.49 5.74
N SER A 65 8.66 -4.93 4.94
CA SER A 65 7.69 -5.95 5.38
C SER A 65 8.40 -7.26 5.71
N MET A 66 9.35 -7.66 4.87
CA MET A 66 10.17 -8.83 5.13
C MET A 66 11.08 -8.62 6.35
N ALA A 67 11.73 -7.45 6.52
CA ALA A 67 12.65 -7.23 7.63
C ALA A 67 11.96 -7.02 8.99
N VAL A 68 10.83 -6.31 9.02
CA VAL A 68 10.23 -5.77 10.26
C VAL A 68 8.91 -6.43 10.62
N VAL A 69 8.07 -6.75 9.62
CA VAL A 69 6.69 -7.23 9.85
C VAL A 69 6.67 -8.75 10.00
N PHE A 70 7.11 -9.47 8.97
CA PHE A 70 6.97 -10.92 8.87
C PHE A 70 8.24 -11.65 9.33
N ARG A 71 8.43 -11.75 10.65
CA ARG A 71 9.69 -12.23 11.26
C ARG A 71 9.81 -13.74 11.47
N SER A 72 8.76 -14.53 11.22
CA SER A 72 8.84 -15.98 11.40
C SER A 72 9.69 -16.65 10.31
N ASP A 73 10.48 -17.67 10.68
CA ASP A 73 11.36 -18.39 9.75
C ASP A 73 10.61 -18.97 8.54
N SER A 74 9.38 -19.43 8.75
CA SER A 74 8.51 -19.95 7.68
C SER A 74 8.06 -18.86 6.71
N GLN A 75 7.82 -17.64 7.21
CA GLN A 75 7.46 -16.48 6.42
C GLN A 75 8.67 -15.94 5.64
N GLN A 76 9.84 -15.88 6.26
CA GLN A 76 11.09 -15.46 5.64
C GLN A 76 11.47 -16.32 4.44
N LYS A 77 11.39 -17.65 4.58
CA LYS A 77 11.71 -18.59 3.48
C LYS A 77 10.81 -18.37 2.27
N LYS A 78 9.51 -18.11 2.47
CA LYS A 78 8.55 -17.86 1.38
C LYS A 78 8.73 -16.47 0.77
N GLY A 79 8.94 -15.45 1.62
CA GLY A 79 9.13 -14.06 1.24
C GLY A 79 10.43 -13.77 0.48
N LYS A 80 11.44 -14.64 0.50
CA LYS A 80 12.68 -14.43 -0.27
C LYS A 80 12.61 -14.90 -1.72
N THR A 81 11.49 -15.49 -2.15
CA THR A 81 11.37 -16.00 -3.51
C THR A 81 11.04 -14.90 -4.52
N LYS A 82 11.51 -15.00 -5.77
CA LYS A 82 11.13 -14.06 -6.84
C LYS A 82 9.61 -14.03 -7.05
N LYS A 83 8.95 -15.18 -6.92
CA LYS A 83 7.48 -15.30 -6.99
C LYS A 83 6.77 -14.48 -5.92
N ALA A 84 7.32 -14.43 -4.69
CA ALA A 84 6.75 -13.64 -3.60
C ALA A 84 6.66 -12.14 -3.95
N PHE A 85 7.69 -11.58 -4.60
CA PHE A 85 7.66 -10.19 -5.05
C PHE A 85 6.54 -9.94 -6.08
N PHE A 86 6.41 -10.81 -7.10
CA PHE A 86 5.36 -10.66 -8.11
C PHE A 86 3.95 -10.79 -7.51
N VAL A 87 3.74 -11.73 -6.58
CA VAL A 87 2.45 -11.87 -5.89
C VAL A 87 2.18 -10.68 -4.98
N PHE A 88 3.20 -10.16 -4.29
CA PHE A 88 3.11 -8.96 -3.45
C PHE A 88 2.73 -7.72 -4.28
N ALA A 89 3.35 -7.58 -5.46
CA ALA A 89 3.04 -6.54 -6.42
C ALA A 89 1.60 -6.67 -6.94
N ALA A 90 1.18 -7.88 -7.32
CA ALA A 90 -0.18 -8.14 -7.78
C ALA A 90 -1.23 -7.78 -6.72
N VAL A 91 -1.01 -8.15 -5.45
CA VAL A 91 -1.89 -7.74 -4.34
C VAL A 91 -1.97 -6.21 -4.24
N GLY A 92 -0.83 -5.52 -4.39
CA GLY A 92 -0.77 -4.06 -4.40
C GLY A 92 -1.55 -3.43 -5.55
N VAL A 93 -1.42 -3.96 -6.78
CA VAL A 93 -2.17 -3.50 -7.95
C VAL A 93 -3.67 -3.69 -7.76
N VAL A 94 -4.10 -4.84 -7.23
CA VAL A 94 -5.52 -5.04 -6.88
C VAL A 94 -5.97 -4.05 -5.81
N GLY A 95 -5.11 -3.75 -4.83
CA GLY A 95 -5.37 -2.71 -3.84
C GLY A 95 -5.55 -1.32 -4.44
N LEU A 96 -4.77 -0.97 -5.48
CA LEU A 96 -4.94 0.30 -6.21
C LEU A 96 -6.28 0.34 -6.95
N VAL A 97 -6.64 -0.73 -7.68
CA VAL A 97 -7.94 -0.81 -8.36
C VAL A 97 -9.09 -0.70 -7.35
N LEU A 98 -8.96 -1.36 -6.20
CA LEU A 98 -9.92 -1.26 -5.11
C LEU A 98 -10.01 0.16 -4.55
N THR A 99 -8.88 0.87 -4.45
CA THR A 99 -8.85 2.27 -4.03
C THR A 99 -9.69 3.12 -4.97
N GLU A 100 -9.41 3.07 -6.27
CA GLU A 100 -10.13 3.86 -7.29
C GLU A 100 -11.63 3.55 -7.30
N LEU A 101 -11.99 2.25 -7.27
CA LEU A 101 -13.40 1.82 -7.27
C LEU A 101 -14.14 2.28 -6.01
N LEU A 102 -13.56 2.09 -4.82
CA LEU A 102 -14.22 2.49 -3.58
C LEU A 102 -14.25 4.01 -3.41
N GLN A 103 -13.25 4.73 -3.92
CA GLN A 103 -13.23 6.18 -3.93
C GLN A 103 -14.37 6.71 -4.82
N PHE A 104 -14.48 6.21 -6.05
CA PHE A 104 -15.56 6.58 -6.98
C PHE A 104 -16.95 6.29 -6.41
N LEU A 105 -17.15 5.08 -5.86
CA LEU A 105 -18.43 4.70 -5.25
C LEU A 105 -18.74 5.53 -3.99
N GLY A 106 -17.74 5.74 -3.13
CA GLY A 106 -17.92 6.50 -1.89
C GLY A 106 -18.25 7.97 -2.14
N GLU A 107 -17.56 8.61 -3.08
CA GLU A 107 -17.87 9.98 -3.51
C GLU A 107 -19.26 10.08 -4.14
N GLY A 108 -19.67 9.09 -4.95
CA GLY A 108 -21.02 9.00 -5.49
C GLY A 108 -22.12 8.82 -4.44
N ILE A 109 -21.85 8.09 -3.35
CA ILE A 109 -22.82 7.89 -2.25
C ILE A 109 -22.96 9.13 -1.38
N VAL A 110 -21.84 9.79 -1.05
CA VAL A 110 -21.83 10.99 -0.21
C VAL A 110 -22.42 12.19 -0.96
N GLY A 111 -22.24 12.24 -2.28
CA GLY A 111 -22.68 13.34 -3.13
C GLY A 111 -22.05 14.68 -2.74
N ASP A 112 -22.57 15.77 -3.29
CA ASP A 112 -22.09 17.13 -2.98
C ASP A 112 -22.56 17.64 -1.61
N GLY A 113 -23.47 16.93 -0.92
CA GLY A 113 -24.19 17.42 0.27
C GLY A 113 -23.33 17.61 1.52
N LEU A 114 -22.23 16.87 1.67
CA LEU A 114 -21.26 17.00 2.77
C LEU A 114 -20.03 17.85 2.41
N GLY A 115 -19.96 18.36 1.17
CA GLY A 115 -18.83 19.12 0.66
C GLY A 115 -17.50 18.39 0.77
N GLU A 116 -16.41 19.15 0.91
CA GLU A 116 -15.04 18.62 0.95
C GLU A 116 -14.79 17.69 2.16
N LEU A 117 -15.45 17.92 3.30
CA LEU A 117 -15.34 17.06 4.49
C LEU A 117 -15.79 15.62 4.20
N GLY A 118 -16.85 15.46 3.41
CA GLY A 118 -17.34 14.16 2.98
C GLY A 118 -16.31 13.39 2.14
N LYS A 119 -15.65 14.08 1.20
CA LYS A 119 -14.61 13.50 0.33
C LYS A 119 -13.38 13.04 1.13
N TYR A 120 -12.94 13.83 2.11
CA TYR A 120 -11.86 13.43 3.01
C TYR A 120 -12.23 12.22 3.88
N ALA A 121 -13.48 12.14 4.35
CA ALA A 121 -13.97 11.00 5.11
C ALA A 121 -14.00 9.72 4.27
N VAL A 122 -14.50 9.79 3.02
CA VAL A 122 -14.44 8.68 2.07
C VAL A 122 -13.00 8.23 1.86
N LYS A 123 -12.10 9.18 1.56
CA LYS A 123 -10.68 8.88 1.34
C LYS A 123 -10.04 8.16 2.54
N LEU A 124 -10.34 8.59 3.76
CA LEU A 124 -9.83 7.97 4.98
C LEU A 124 -10.36 6.54 5.14
N CYS A 125 -11.66 6.33 4.94
CA CYS A 125 -12.29 5.01 4.99
C CYS A 125 -11.71 4.06 3.94
N VAL A 126 -11.60 4.51 2.68
CA VAL A 126 -11.03 3.73 1.57
C VAL A 126 -9.58 3.36 1.88
N THR A 127 -8.77 4.32 2.35
CA THR A 127 -7.38 4.06 2.74
C THR A 127 -7.29 2.99 3.83
N GLY A 128 -8.16 3.04 4.84
CA GLY A 128 -8.23 2.02 5.89
C GLY A 128 -8.58 0.63 5.34
N ILE A 129 -9.59 0.54 4.48
CA ILE A 129 -10.02 -0.73 3.86
C ILE A 129 -8.90 -1.32 3.00
N VAL A 130 -8.28 -0.51 2.16
CA VAL A 130 -7.20 -0.94 1.25
C VAL A 130 -5.94 -1.32 2.03
N LEU A 131 -5.63 -0.65 3.14
CA LEU A 131 -4.54 -1.04 4.03
C LEU A 131 -4.77 -2.44 4.59
N VAL A 132 -5.99 -2.74 5.04
CA VAL A 132 -6.38 -4.08 5.53
C VAL A 132 -6.28 -5.11 4.40
N TRP A 133 -6.78 -4.81 3.19
CA TRP A 133 -6.63 -5.67 2.01
C TRP A 133 -5.17 -5.99 1.73
N ASN A 134 -4.31 -4.97 1.66
CA ASN A 134 -2.89 -5.14 1.37
C ASN A 134 -2.21 -6.01 2.42
N TYR A 135 -2.46 -5.76 3.71
CA TYR A 135 -1.92 -6.60 4.79
C TYR A 135 -2.40 -8.05 4.68
N ALA A 136 -3.71 -8.26 4.60
CA ALA A 136 -4.31 -9.59 4.58
C ALA A 136 -3.85 -10.38 3.35
N GLY A 137 -3.89 -9.76 2.17
CA GLY A 137 -3.44 -10.38 0.92
C GLY A 137 -1.97 -10.77 0.98
N ARG A 138 -1.09 -9.88 1.45
CA ARG A 138 0.35 -10.18 1.56
C ARG A 138 0.61 -11.27 2.60
N LYS A 139 -0.08 -11.25 3.74
CA LYS A 139 0.02 -12.30 4.75
C LYS A 139 -0.44 -13.66 4.23
N ILE A 140 -1.57 -13.72 3.53
CA ILE A 140 -2.18 -14.97 3.06
C ILE A 140 -1.45 -15.55 1.85
N PHE A 141 -1.15 -14.72 0.85
CA PHE A 141 -0.62 -15.16 -0.44
C PHE A 141 0.92 -15.19 -0.50
N VAL A 142 1.61 -14.36 0.30
CA VAL A 142 3.07 -14.25 0.27
C VAL A 142 3.71 -14.83 1.54
N PHE A 143 3.27 -14.36 2.70
CA PHE A 143 3.88 -14.67 3.99
C PHE A 143 3.05 -15.65 4.83
N LYS A 144 2.55 -16.72 4.19
CA LYS A 144 1.76 -17.77 4.83
C LYS A 144 2.60 -18.49 5.89
N GLY A 145 2.52 -18.04 7.14
CA GLY A 145 3.06 -18.70 8.33
C GLY A 145 1.98 -19.51 9.05
N GLU A 146 2.41 -20.48 9.86
CA GLU A 146 1.53 -21.32 10.71
C GLU A 146 0.84 -20.52 11.83
#